data_AF-A0A967KQS7-F1
#
_entry.id   AF-A0A967KQS7-F1
#
_cell.length_a   1.000
_cell.length_b   1.000
_cell.length_c   1.000
_cell.angle_alpha   90.00
_cell.angle_beta   90.00
_cell.angle_gamma   90.00
#
_symmetry.space_group_name_H-M   'P 1'
#
loop_
_entity.id
_entity.type
_entity.pdbx_description
1 polymer ?
#
loop_
_entity_poly.entity_id
_entity_poly.type
_entity_poly.pdbx_seq_one_letter_code
_entity_poly.pdbx_strand_id
1 'polypeptide(L)'
;MALIAECAELVEHFQWLGAEESTALGEDKKAAVRLELADILIYLVRIADKLDIDLLAAAADKITINEERYPAERVRGDARRASEYEI
;
A
#
# COMPACT_ATOMS: atom_id res chain seq x y z
N MET A 1 5.57 15.22 -8.19
CA MET A 1 4.73 15.46 -6.99
C MET A 1 3.24 15.18 -7.23
N ALA A 2 2.84 14.37 -8.23
CA ALA A 2 1.45 13.98 -8.44
C ALA A 2 1.03 12.75 -7.61
N LEU A 3 1.90 11.74 -7.47
CA LEU A 3 1.62 10.52 -6.71
C LEU A 3 1.03 10.75 -5.31
N ILE A 4 1.53 11.75 -4.57
CA ILE A 4 1.04 12.06 -3.22
C ILE A 4 -0.37 12.65 -3.22
N ALA A 5 -0.75 13.37 -4.29
CA ALA A 5 -2.09 13.92 -4.45
C ALA A 5 -3.09 12.79 -4.70
N GLU A 6 -2.81 11.87 -5.62
CA GLU A 6 -3.68 10.71 -5.89
C GLU A 6 -3.84 9.81 -4.65
N CYS A 7 -2.78 9.66 -3.84
CA CYS A 7 -2.89 8.99 -2.55
C CYS A 7 -3.84 9.70 -1.58
N ALA A 8 -3.89 11.03 -1.60
CA ALA A 8 -4.83 11.79 -0.78
C ALA A 8 -6.26 11.62 -1.29
N GLU A 9 -6.49 11.70 -2.61
CA GLU A 9 -7.79 11.47 -3.25
C GLU A 9 -8.33 10.06 -2.93
N LEU A 10 -7.47 9.03 -2.99
CA LEU A 10 -7.82 7.69 -2.54
C LEU A 10 -8.29 7.66 -1.08
N VAL A 11 -7.57 8.32 -0.17
CA VAL A 11 -7.87 8.32 1.27
C VAL A 11 -9.15 9.12 1.59
N GLU A 12 -9.48 10.14 0.81
CA GLU A 12 -10.73 10.92 0.98
C GLU A 12 -11.99 10.06 0.86
N HIS A 13 -11.94 8.97 0.09
CA HIS A 13 -13.05 8.01 0.05
C HIS A 13 -13.29 7.30 1.39
N PHE A 14 -12.29 7.19 2.26
CA PHE A 14 -12.37 6.43 3.51
C PHE A 14 -12.39 7.31 4.77
N GLN A 15 -12.08 8.61 4.65
CA GLN A 15 -11.81 9.49 5.79
C GLN A 15 -12.90 9.55 6.88
N TRP A 16 -14.17 9.26 6.55
CA TRP A 16 -15.31 9.29 7.48
C TRP A 16 -15.93 7.90 7.73
N LEU A 17 -15.31 6.82 7.23
CA LEU A 17 -15.85 5.47 7.34
C LEU A 17 -15.26 4.73 8.55
N GLY A 18 -16.10 3.95 9.23
CA GLY A 18 -15.65 2.92 10.16
C GLY A 18 -15.00 1.72 9.43
N ALA A 19 -14.41 0.81 10.20
CA ALA A 19 -13.74 -0.37 9.65
C ALA A 19 -14.67 -1.26 8.82
N GLU A 20 -15.89 -1.54 9.32
CA GLU A 20 -16.87 -2.36 8.59
C GLU A 20 -17.33 -1.68 7.29
N GLU A 21 -17.67 -0.39 7.37
CA GLU A 21 -18.12 0.41 6.22
C GLU A 21 -17.04 0.52 5.13
N SER A 22 -15.77 0.62 5.53
CA SER A 22 -14.62 0.69 4.61
C SER A 22 -14.47 -0.58 3.76
N THR A 23 -14.96 -1.72 4.24
CA THR A 23 -14.92 -3.00 3.50
C THR A 23 -16.19 -3.28 2.70
N ALA A 24 -17.28 -2.56 2.99
CA ALA A 24 -18.61 -2.77 2.42
C ALA A 24 -19.04 -1.63 1.49
N LEU A 25 -18.12 -1.12 0.67
CA LEU A 25 -18.40 -0.02 -0.26
C LEU A 25 -19.46 -0.40 -1.30
N GLY A 26 -20.37 0.53 -1.61
CA GLY A 26 -21.27 0.44 -2.77
C GLY A 26 -20.51 0.52 -4.10
N GLU A 27 -21.13 0.05 -5.18
CA GLU A 27 -20.50 -0.06 -6.50
C GLU A 27 -19.98 1.27 -7.05
N ASP A 28 -20.74 2.36 -6.90
CA ASP A 28 -20.31 3.69 -7.36
C ASP A 28 -19.02 4.14 -6.66
N LYS A 29 -18.91 3.87 -5.35
CA LYS A 29 -17.75 4.25 -4.55
C LYS A 29 -16.55 3.35 -4.86
N LYS A 30 -16.77 2.06 -5.12
CA LYS A 30 -15.72 1.17 -5.63
C LYS A 30 -15.20 1.62 -7.00
N ALA A 31 -16.07 2.11 -7.88
CA ALA A 31 -15.66 2.61 -9.18
C ALA A 31 -14.74 3.83 -9.06
N ALA A 32 -15.03 4.77 -8.15
CA ALA A 32 -14.15 5.89 -7.87
C ALA A 32 -12.81 5.44 -7.27
N VAL A 33 -12.83 4.63 -6.21
CA VAL A 33 -11.60 4.05 -5.59
C VAL A 33 -10.74 3.32 -6.61
N ARG A 34 -11.35 2.61 -7.56
CA ARG A 34 -10.63 1.93 -8.65
C ARG A 34 -9.84 2.90 -9.53
N LEU A 35 -10.37 4.09 -9.80
CA LEU A 35 -9.68 5.09 -10.62
C LEU A 35 -8.49 5.69 -9.85
N GLU A 36 -8.68 6.04 -8.58
CA GLU A 36 -7.58 6.55 -7.74
C GLU A 36 -6.43 5.55 -7.61
N LEU A 37 -6.75 4.25 -7.45
CA LEU A 37 -5.75 3.17 -7.46
C LEU A 37 -5.00 3.10 -8.81
N ALA A 38 -5.68 3.34 -9.92
CA ALA A 38 -5.06 3.35 -11.24
C ALA A 38 -4.13 4.55 -11.41
N ASP A 39 -4.52 5.73 -10.94
CA ASP A 39 -3.68 6.94 -11.01
C ASP A 39 -2.40 6.79 -10.17
N ILE A 40 -2.51 6.24 -8.96
CA ILE A 40 -1.36 5.87 -8.13
C ILE A 40 -0.43 4.90 -8.88
N LEU A 41 -0.98 3.85 -9.49
CA LEU A 41 -0.19 2.87 -10.24
C LEU A 41 0.52 3.53 -11.44
N ILE A 42 -0.18 4.36 -12.21
CA ILE A 42 0.36 5.07 -13.37
C ILE A 42 1.56 5.93 -12.95
N TYR A 43 1.42 6.74 -11.90
CA TYR A 43 2.51 7.58 -11.45
C TYR A 43 3.67 6.79 -10.84
N LEU A 44 3.38 5.70 -10.10
CA LEU A 44 4.42 4.84 -9.55
C LEU A 44 5.27 4.20 -10.66
N VAL A 45 4.61 3.60 -11.66
CA VAL A 45 5.29 3.02 -12.84
C VAL A 45 6.07 4.10 -13.58
N ARG A 46 5.49 5.30 -13.75
CA ARG A 46 6.16 6.40 -14.43
C ARG A 46 7.42 6.87 -13.71
N ILE A 47 7.39 6.92 -12.37
CA ILE A 47 8.57 7.27 -11.56
C ILE A 47 9.65 6.19 -11.71
N ALA A 48 9.27 4.91 -11.63
CA ALA A 48 10.21 3.81 -11.79
C ALA A 48 10.90 3.83 -13.16
N ASP A 49 10.13 4.00 -14.24
CA ASP A 49 10.63 4.16 -15.61
C ASP A 49 11.60 5.35 -15.74
N LYS A 50 11.29 6.50 -15.12
CA LYS A 50 12.17 7.67 -15.16
C LYS A 50 13.47 7.53 -14.38
N LEU A 51 13.51 6.62 -13.41
CA LEU A 51 14.67 6.37 -12.57
C LEU A 51 15.43 5.10 -12.96
N ASP A 52 15.00 4.42 -14.04
CA ASP A 52 15.55 3.11 -14.46
C ASP A 52 15.52 2.05 -13.34
N ILE A 53 14.38 2.00 -12.64
CA ILE A 53 14.14 1.05 -11.56
C ILE A 53 13.24 -0.07 -12.07
N ASP A 54 13.71 -1.32 -11.96
CA ASP A 54 12.84 -2.49 -12.07
C ASP A 54 11.95 -2.59 -10.83
N LEU A 55 10.73 -2.08 -10.97
CA LEU A 55 9.76 -2.01 -9.88
C LEU A 55 9.33 -3.40 -9.39
N LEU A 56 9.33 -4.42 -10.26
CA LEU A 56 8.95 -5.78 -9.88
C LEU A 56 10.08 -6.45 -9.09
N ALA A 57 11.33 -6.31 -9.53
CA ALA A 57 12.49 -6.78 -8.77
C ALA A 57 12.57 -6.10 -7.40
N ALA A 58 12.39 -4.78 -7.35
CA ALA A 58 12.39 -4.03 -6.10
C ALA A 58 11.28 -4.48 -5.13
N ALA A 59 10.09 -4.82 -5.65
CA ALA A 59 9.00 -5.37 -4.85
C ALA A 59 9.33 -6.76 -4.30
N ALA A 60 9.94 -7.63 -5.11
CA ALA A 60 10.37 -8.97 -4.69
C ALA A 60 11.44 -8.89 -3.59
N ASP A 61 12.48 -8.09 -3.78
CA ASP A 61 13.53 -7.85 -2.78
C ASP A 61 12.91 -7.34 -1.47
N LYS A 62 11.92 -6.45 -1.57
CA LYS A 62 11.26 -5.91 -0.38
C LYS A 62 10.44 -6.95 0.38
N ILE A 63 9.82 -7.90 -0.32
CA ILE A 63 9.12 -9.02 0.32
C ILE A 63 10.11 -9.88 1.11
N THR A 64 11.25 -10.25 0.52
CA THR A 64 12.30 -11.01 1.22
C THR A 64 12.81 -10.27 2.45
N ILE A 65 13.10 -8.97 2.35
CA ILE A 65 13.50 -8.14 3.50
C ILE A 65 12.41 -8.14 4.58
N ASN A 66 11.13 -8.09 4.20
CA ASN A 66 10.03 -8.10 5.16
C ASN A 66 9.89 -9.47 5.86
N GLU A 67 10.13 -10.58 5.16
CA GLU A 67 10.11 -11.93 5.74
C GLU A 67 11.21 -12.12 6.79
N GLU A 68 12.42 -11.63 6.52
CA GLU A 68 13.53 -11.62 7.48
C GLU A 68 13.22 -10.74 8.69
N ARG A 69 12.61 -9.57 8.43
CA ARG A 69 12.31 -8.56 9.45
C ARG A 69 11.09 -8.94 10.32
N TYR A 70 10.15 -9.71 9.78
CA TYR A 70 8.90 -10.11 10.42
C TYR A 70 8.67 -11.62 10.25
N PRO A 71 9.51 -12.48 10.85
CA PRO A 71 9.39 -13.93 10.70
C PRO A 71 8.06 -14.41 11.27
N ALA A 72 7.30 -15.16 10.46
CA ALA A 72 5.92 -15.56 10.75
C ALA A 72 5.77 -16.27 12.11
N GLU A 73 6.78 -17.03 12.54
CA GLU A 73 6.77 -17.72 13.84
C GLU A 73 6.81 -16.76 15.04
N ARG A 74 7.28 -15.51 14.86
CA ARG A 74 7.41 -14.51 15.93
C ARG A 74 6.33 -13.43 15.90
N VAL A 75 5.68 -13.20 14.76
CA VAL A 75 4.81 -12.02 14.55
C VAL A 75 3.37 -12.35 14.15
N ARG A 76 3.01 -13.62 14.00
CA ARG A 76 1.65 -13.99 13.56
C ARG A 76 0.60 -13.50 14.55
N GLY A 77 -0.24 -12.55 14.11
CA GLY A 77 -1.27 -11.94 14.95
C GLY A 77 -0.78 -10.77 15.82
N ASP A 78 0.43 -10.29 15.57
CA ASP A 78 1.08 -9.26 16.37
C ASP A 78 1.48 -8.06 15.47
N ALA A 79 1.01 -6.87 15.84
CA ALA A 79 1.20 -5.64 15.06
C ALA A 79 2.45 -4.83 15.46
N ARG A 80 3.26 -5.36 16.38
CA ARG A 80 4.50 -4.71 16.81
C ARG A 80 5.49 -4.56 15.66
N ARG A 81 6.35 -3.54 15.75
CA ARG A 81 7.39 -3.30 14.75
C ARG A 81 8.56 -4.24 14.97
N ALA A 82 9.33 -4.53 13.92
CA ALA A 82 10.48 -5.45 14.00
C ALA A 82 11.47 -5.11 15.12
N SER A 83 11.71 -3.81 15.35
CA SER A 83 12.57 -3.28 16.42
C SER A 83 12.07 -3.57 17.83
N GLU A 84 10.84 -4.04 17.99
CA GLU A 84 10.19 -4.36 19.27
C GLU A 84 10.27 -5.86 19.59
N TYR A 85 10.90 -6.68 18.73
CA TYR A 85 11.10 -8.12 18.94
C TYR A 85 12.54 -8.51 19.27
N GLU A 86 13.52 -7.62 19.11
CA GLU A 86 14.92 -7.87 19.52
C GLU A 86 15.06 -7.70 21.04
N ILE A 87 15.36 -8.80 21.74
CA ILE A 87 15.90 -8.84 23.11
C ILE A 87 17.24 -9.57 23.03
#